data_AF-A0A6C0CJJ8-F1
#
_entry.id   AF-A0A6C0CJJ8-F1
#
_cell.length_a   1.000
_cell.length_b   1.000
_cell.length_c   1.000
_cell.angle_alpha   90.00
_cell.angle_beta   90.00
_cell.angle_gamma   90.00
#
_symmetry.space_group_name_H-M   'P 1'
#
loop_
_entity.id
_entity.type
_entity.pdbx_description
1 polymer ?
#
loop_
_entity_poly.entity_id
_entity_poly.type
_entity_poly.pdbx_seq_one_letter_code
_entity_poly.pdbx_strand_id
1 'polypeptide(L)'
;MDEWYKAVRVLREESDNGALVKNFCHDIFFQLKHLKVKDKKKFLQRLGPEFEGWTISLEEKYPKELVREILNDDEFWTLTVKMARG
;
A
#
# COMPACT_ATOMS: atom_id res chain seq x y z
N MET A 1 2.95 -13.51 8.60
CA MET A 1 3.34 -13.54 7.17
C MET A 1 2.14 -13.94 6.32
N ASP A 2 1.40 -15.00 6.68
CA ASP A 2 0.19 -15.47 5.99
C ASP A 2 -0.94 -14.45 5.82
N GLU A 3 -1.24 -13.63 6.83
CA GLU A 3 -2.40 -12.73 6.83
C GLU A 3 -2.33 -11.67 5.72
N TRP A 4 -1.15 -11.08 5.50
CA TRP A 4 -0.95 -10.11 4.44
C TRP A 4 -1.11 -10.74 3.05
N TYR A 5 -0.56 -11.94 2.84
CA TYR A 5 -0.75 -12.66 1.57
C TYR A 5 -2.20 -13.03 1.33
N LYS A 6 -2.98 -13.33 2.38
CA LYS A 6 -4.43 -13.55 2.28
C LYS A 6 -5.17 -12.28 1.89
N ALA A 7 -4.88 -11.14 2.53
CA ALA A 7 -5.48 -9.85 2.16
C ALA A 7 -5.18 -9.48 0.70
N VAL A 8 -3.92 -9.58 0.27
CA VAL A 8 -3.53 -9.32 -1.14
C VAL A 8 -4.23 -10.28 -2.10
N ARG A 9 -4.44 -11.53 -1.68
CA ARG A 9 -5.15 -12.52 -2.49
C ARG A 9 -6.63 -12.15 -2.65
N VAL A 10 -7.30 -11.75 -1.57
CA VAL A 10 -8.70 -11.31 -1.59
C VAL A 10 -8.85 -10.09 -2.52
N LEU A 11 -8.02 -9.05 -2.33
CA LEU A 11 -8.01 -7.87 -3.19
C LEU A 11 -7.74 -8.20 -4.66
N ARG A 12 -6.91 -9.22 -4.93
CA ARG A 12 -6.65 -9.73 -6.27
C ARG A 12 -7.86 -10.45 -6.88
N GLU A 13 -8.63 -11.18 -6.08
CA GLU A 13 -9.80 -11.94 -6.53
C GLU A 13 -11.03 -11.03 -6.72
N GLU A 14 -11.12 -9.92 -5.96
CA GLU A 14 -12.20 -8.93 -6.08
C GLU A 14 -11.99 -7.91 -7.21
N SER A 15 -10.77 -7.79 -7.73
CA SER A 15 -10.44 -6.80 -8.76
C SER A 15 -10.31 -7.44 -10.14
N ASP A 16 -10.89 -6.79 -11.16
CA ASP A 16 -10.77 -7.20 -12.57
C ASP A 16 -9.33 -7.36 -13.04
N ASN A 17 -8.39 -6.62 -12.45
CA ASN A 17 -6.96 -6.64 -12.80
C ASN A 17 -6.10 -7.20 -11.67
N GLY A 18 -6.39 -8.43 -11.25
CA GLY A 18 -5.71 -9.10 -10.14
C GLY A 18 -4.18 -9.19 -10.24
N ALA A 19 -3.59 -9.21 -11.45
CA ALA A 19 -2.14 -9.16 -11.63
C ALA A 19 -1.55 -7.78 -11.24
N LEU A 20 -2.28 -6.71 -11.58
CA LEU A 20 -1.90 -5.34 -11.28
C LEU A 20 -2.04 -5.06 -9.77
N VAL A 21 -3.12 -5.52 -9.13
CA VAL A 21 -3.30 -5.44 -7.67
C VAL A 21 -2.16 -6.11 -6.93
N LYS A 22 -1.77 -7.32 -7.34
CA LYS A 22 -0.64 -8.03 -6.72
C LYS A 22 0.65 -7.22 -6.82
N ASN A 23 0.97 -6.71 -8.01
CA ASN A 23 2.17 -5.90 -8.22
C ASN A 23 2.14 -4.64 -7.37
N PHE A 24 0.99 -3.95 -7.33
CA PHE A 24 0.77 -2.76 -6.52
C PHE A 24 0.98 -3.02 -5.03
N CYS A 25 0.36 -4.07 -4.49
CA CYS A 25 0.48 -4.42 -3.08
C CYS A 25 1.93 -4.73 -2.69
N HIS A 26 2.62 -5.52 -3.53
CA HIS A 26 4.03 -5.82 -3.32
C HIS A 26 4.91 -4.55 -3.41
N ASP A 27 4.63 -3.67 -4.38
CA ASP A 27 5.36 -2.41 -4.55
C ASP A 27 5.21 -1.52 -3.33
N ILE A 28 3.99 -1.33 -2.81
CA ILE A 28 3.74 -0.62 -1.54
C ILE A 28 4.55 -1.26 -0.40
N PHE A 29 4.50 -2.58 -0.24
CA PHE A 29 5.21 -3.27 0.82
C PHE A 29 6.73 -3.02 0.75
N PHE A 30 7.33 -3.16 -0.42
CA PHE A 30 8.75 -2.88 -0.63
C PHE A 30 9.07 -1.40 -0.37
N GLN A 31 8.26 -0.49 -0.89
CA GLN A 31 8.43 0.94 -0.66
C GLN A 31 8.37 1.26 0.83
N LEU A 32 7.37 0.76 1.58
CA LEU A 32 7.26 0.94 3.03
C LEU A 32 8.45 0.36 3.81
N LYS A 33 8.93 -0.82 3.41
CA LYS A 33 10.08 -1.48 4.02
C LYS A 33 11.39 -0.69 3.82
N HIS A 34 11.56 -0.11 2.62
CA HIS A 34 12.73 0.68 2.26
C HIS A 34 12.55 2.19 2.50
N LEU A 35 11.37 2.61 2.97
CA LEU A 35 11.01 4.01 3.10
C LEU A 35 11.90 4.69 4.16
N LYS A 36 12.68 5.68 3.69
CA LYS A 36 13.45 6.59 4.54
C LYS A 36 12.70 7.91 4.73
N VAL A 37 11.48 7.84 5.26
CA VAL A 37 10.74 9.04 5.69
C VAL A 37 11.20 9.50 7.06
N LYS A 38 11.26 10.81 7.24
CA LYS A 38 11.74 11.43 8.48
C LYS A 38 10.74 11.21 9.61
N ASP A 39 9.46 11.37 9.31
CA ASP A 39 8.34 11.19 10.24
C ASP A 39 7.50 9.95 9.89
N LYS A 40 8.10 8.75 10.07
CA LYS A 40 7.39 7.47 9.86
C LYS A 40 6.03 7.42 10.55
N LYS A 41 5.90 7.99 11.74
CA LYS A 41 4.64 7.96 12.49
C LYS A 41 3.52 8.75 11.78
N LYS A 42 3.82 9.91 11.19
CA LYS A 42 2.85 10.71 10.41
C LYS A 42 2.52 10.03 9.09
N PHE A 43 3.54 9.52 8.40
CA PHE A 43 3.35 8.80 7.15
C PHE A 43 2.42 7.59 7.30
N LEU A 44 2.59 6.81 8.37
CA LEU A 44 1.76 5.64 8.67
C LEU A 44 0.33 5.99 9.08
N GLN A 45 0.11 7.23 9.54
CA GLN A 45 -1.23 7.78 9.76
C GLN A 45 -1.85 8.35 8.48
N ARG A 46 -1.19 8.18 7.32
CA ARG A 46 -1.60 8.76 6.03
C ARG A 46 -1.61 10.30 6.06
N LEU A 47 -0.71 10.89 6.86
CA LEU A 47 -0.64 12.34 7.08
C LEU A 47 0.66 12.96 6.57
N GLY A 48 0.53 14.19 6.11
CA GLY A 48 1.64 15.08 5.77
C GLY A 48 2.11 14.98 4.32
N PRO A 49 2.99 15.91 3.91
CA PRO A 49 3.38 16.08 2.51
C PRO A 49 4.19 14.90 1.96
N GLU A 50 4.89 14.15 2.82
CA GLU A 50 5.60 12.92 2.42
C GLU A 50 4.61 11.84 1.95
N PHE A 51 3.47 11.70 2.62
CA PHE A 51 2.43 10.74 2.23
C PHE A 51 1.68 11.18 0.98
N GLU A 52 1.37 12.48 0.89
CA GLU A 52 0.74 13.05 -0.30
C GLU A 52 1.62 12.89 -1.54
N GLY A 53 2.91 13.26 -1.45
CA GLY A 53 3.87 13.08 -2.55
C GLY A 53 4.05 11.62 -2.95
N TRP A 54 4.08 10.71 -1.96
CA TRP A 54 4.14 9.28 -2.22
C TRP A 54 2.90 8.74 -2.93
N THR A 55 1.71 9.19 -2.49
CA THR A 55 0.43 8.83 -3.12
C THR A 55 0.39 9.31 -4.57
N ILE A 56 0.83 10.55 -4.83
CA ILE A 56 0.92 11.09 -6.20
C ILE A 56 1.84 10.22 -7.07
N SER A 57 3.02 9.84 -6.57
CA SER A 57 3.93 8.95 -7.32
C SER A 57 3.34 7.55 -7.58
N LEU A 58 2.45 7.07 -6.71
CA LEU A 58 1.70 5.83 -6.96
C LEU A 58 0.61 6.04 -8.03
N GLU A 59 -0.11 7.16 -7.98
CA GLU A 59 -1.13 7.54 -8.97
C GLU A 59 -0.54 7.79 -10.37
N GLU A 60 0.76 8.10 -10.48
CA GLU A 60 1.45 8.19 -11.77
C GLU A 60 1.75 6.80 -12.38
N LYS A 61 1.93 5.77 -11.55
CA LYS A 61 2.28 4.41 -11.98
C LYS A 61 1.07 3.47 -12.08
N TYR A 62 0.04 3.72 -11.30
CA TYR A 62 -1.12 2.86 -11.14
C TYR A 62 -2.40 3.67 -11.27
N PRO A 63 -3.51 3.06 -11.72
CA PRO A 63 -4.79 3.75 -11.85
C PRO A 63 -5.23 4.31 -10.50
N LYS A 64 -5.64 5.58 -10.50
CA LYS A 64 -6.01 6.32 -9.28
C LYS A 64 -7.10 5.64 -8.46
N GLU A 65 -8.05 5.02 -9.14
CA GLU A 65 -9.14 4.26 -8.50
C GLU A 65 -8.57 3.13 -7.65
N LEU A 66 -7.69 2.31 -8.23
CA LEU A 66 -7.01 1.22 -7.51
C LEU A 66 -6.14 1.73 -6.37
N VAL A 67 -5.37 2.79 -6.60
CA VAL A 67 -4.53 3.41 -5.55
C VAL A 67 -5.41 3.83 -4.39
N ARG A 68 -6.54 4.49 -4.67
CA ARG A 68 -7.47 4.97 -3.64
C ARG A 68 -8.16 3.82 -2.93
N GLU A 69 -8.69 2.82 -3.63
CA GLU A 69 -9.35 1.67 -3.01
C GLU A 69 -8.41 0.93 -2.05
N ILE A 70 -7.23 0.55 -2.54
CA ILE A 70 -6.28 -0.26 -1.77
C ILE A 70 -5.63 0.54 -0.64
N LEU A 71 -5.36 1.85 -0.81
CA LEU A 71 -4.79 2.68 0.27
C LEU A 71 -5.82 3.01 1.36
N ASN A 72 -7.10 3.13 0.99
CA ASN A 72 -8.18 3.33 1.96
C ASN A 72 -8.61 2.02 2.64
N ASP A 73 -8.17 0.87 2.15
CA ASP A 73 -8.36 -0.39 2.84
C ASP A 73 -7.51 -0.43 4.13
N ASP A 74 -8.18 -0.25 5.27
CA ASP A 74 -7.54 -0.19 6.59
C ASP A 74 -6.91 -1.53 7.00
N GLU A 75 -7.49 -2.65 6.57
CA GLU A 75 -6.96 -3.98 6.88
C GLU A 75 -5.63 -4.20 6.14
N PHE A 76 -5.62 -4.00 4.83
CA PHE A 76 -4.42 -4.05 4.01
C PHE A 76 -3.35 -3.09 4.51
N TRP A 77 -3.70 -1.82 4.77
CA TRP A 77 -2.75 -0.83 5.25
C TRP A 77 -2.11 -1.27 6.57
N THR A 78 -2.92 -1.66 7.55
CA THR A 78 -2.45 -2.09 8.87
C THR A 78 -1.55 -3.32 8.77
N LEU A 79 -1.95 -4.33 7.98
CA LEU A 79 -1.16 -5.54 7.76
C LEU A 79 0.16 -5.23 7.06
N THR A 80 0.14 -4.37 6.04
CA THR A 80 1.34 -4.00 5.28
C THR A 80 2.32 -3.23 6.14
N VAL A 81 1.84 -2.28 6.94
CA VAL A 81 2.66 -1.53 7.89
C VAL A 81 3.27 -2.42 8.95
N LYS A 82 2.49 -3.35 9.51
CA LYS A 82 2.96 -4.33 10.50
C LYS A 82 4.04 -5.22 9.89
N MET A 83 3.85 -5.70 8.68
CA MET A 83 4.82 -6.57 7.99
C MET A 83 6.10 -5.83 7.58
N ALA A 84 5.98 -4.58 7.14
CA ALA A 84 7.12 -3.76 6.74
C ALA A 84 8.00 -3.35 7.92
N ARG A 85 7.42 -3.24 9.13
CA ARG A 85 8.17 -2.94 10.36
C ARG A 85 9.01 -4.11 10.88
N GLY A 86 8.68 -5.35 10.53
CA GLY A 86 9.43 -6.55 10.89
C GLY A 86 9.38 -6.87 12.38
#